data_AF-A0A261C7M4-F1
#
_entry.id   AF-A0A261C7M4-F1
#
_cell.length_a   1.000
_cell.length_b   1.000
_cell.length_c   1.000
_cell.angle_alpha   90.00
_cell.angle_beta   90.00
_cell.angle_gamma   90.00
#
_symmetry.space_group_name_H-M   'P 1'
#
loop_
_entity.id
_entity.type
_entity.pdbx_description
1 polymer ?
#
loop_
_entity_poly.entity_id
_entity_poly.type
_entity_poly.pdbx_seq_one_letter_code
_entity_poly.pdbx_strand_id
1 'polypeptide(L)'
;MRSGYFEIMADESTIQTLLLSFYNYVHELLGPSPEYQLSVEAEGFLPKIKHVSVTKLHLRQCPTASELEEYFSCSPNQECIFFKTWAQFEFMKQSKICYTKNLKFDCLGQPTDQILTDFNGRSLVLERTSIKESTIIQFVNQWRSNRKYQNLEFVHFNLFRGSYDDPLELLEEIGVKENGLAIYHFKNRLNIDSKSITSIKQNSWHHVVNESTGHVATISIGNDQFHFAALRITEKEFLARHPIPKMSSDDV
;
A
#
# COMPACT_ATOMS: atom_id res chain seq x y z
N MET A 1 -17.38 -24.53 0.41
CA MET A 1 -16.63 -24.38 1.67
C MET A 1 -17.64 -24.42 2.81
N ARG A 2 -17.40 -25.16 3.91
CA ARG A 2 -18.28 -25.17 5.09
C ARG A 2 -17.54 -24.43 6.21
N SER A 3 -18.16 -23.43 6.81
CA SER A 3 -17.64 -22.76 8.00
C SER A 3 -18.34 -23.32 9.24
N GLY A 4 -17.57 -23.59 10.29
CA GLY A 4 -18.07 -23.78 11.65
C GLY A 4 -17.45 -22.69 12.52
N TYR A 5 -18.21 -22.13 13.45
CA TYR A 5 -17.73 -21.10 14.37
C TYR A 5 -17.77 -21.62 15.81
N PHE A 6 -16.77 -21.23 16.59
CA PHE A 6 -16.69 -21.47 18.03
C PHE A 6 -16.56 -20.09 18.68
N GLU A 7 -17.60 -19.67 19.41
CA GLU A 7 -17.68 -18.35 20.03
C GLU A 7 -17.46 -18.46 21.54
N ILE A 8 -16.66 -17.54 22.08
CA ILE A 8 -16.42 -17.40 23.52
C ILE A 8 -16.76 -15.95 23.90
N MET A 9 -17.61 -15.77 24.91
CA MET A 9 -17.89 -14.46 25.50
C MET A 9 -17.14 -14.31 26.82
N ALA A 10 -16.22 -13.37 26.90
CA ALA A 10 -15.46 -13.03 28.10
C ALA A 10 -14.97 -11.57 28.03
N ASP A 11 -14.36 -11.06 29.10
CA ASP A 11 -13.69 -9.76 29.08
C ASP A 11 -12.44 -9.77 28.18
N GLU A 12 -11.97 -8.60 27.74
CA GLU A 12 -10.83 -8.47 26.82
C GLU A 12 -9.55 -9.15 27.34
N SER A 13 -9.28 -9.09 28.65
CA SER A 13 -8.08 -9.72 29.23
C SER A 13 -8.17 -11.24 29.13
N THR A 14 -9.35 -11.80 29.40
CA THR A 14 -9.60 -13.24 29.23
C THR A 14 -9.51 -13.66 27.77
N ILE A 15 -10.12 -12.92 26.83
CA ILE A 15 -10.02 -13.19 25.39
C ILE A 15 -8.57 -13.12 24.89
N GLN A 16 -7.83 -12.09 25.29
CA GLN A 16 -6.41 -11.94 24.97
C GLN A 16 -5.58 -13.12 25.48
N THR A 17 -5.83 -13.56 26.72
CA THR A 17 -5.12 -14.70 27.33
C THR A 17 -5.41 -16.00 26.59
N LEU A 18 -6.67 -16.24 26.22
CA LEU A 18 -7.08 -17.43 25.45
C LEU A 18 -6.44 -17.45 24.06
N LEU A 19 -6.48 -16.32 23.35
CA LEU A 19 -5.89 -16.18 22.02
C LEU A 19 -4.38 -16.40 22.04
N LEU A 20 -3.68 -15.81 23.01
CA LEU A 20 -2.24 -16.01 23.19
C LEU A 20 -1.91 -17.46 23.51
N SER A 21 -2.67 -18.10 24.40
CA SER A 21 -2.46 -19.51 24.77
C SER A 21 -2.63 -20.43 23.56
N PHE A 22 -3.69 -20.22 22.78
CA PHE A 22 -3.92 -20.98 21.55
C PHE A 22 -2.85 -20.72 20.50
N TYR A 23 -2.49 -19.45 20.27
CA TYR A 23 -1.45 -19.07 19.34
C TYR A 23 -0.10 -19.71 19.69
N ASN A 24 0.31 -19.62 20.97
CA ASN A 24 1.57 -20.18 21.43
C ASN A 24 1.60 -21.71 21.26
N TYR A 25 0.51 -22.40 21.59
CA TYR A 25 0.40 -23.85 21.37
C TYR A 25 0.56 -24.22 19.88
N VAL A 26 -0.13 -23.51 18.99
CA VAL A 26 -0.03 -23.75 17.53
C VAL A 26 1.37 -23.40 17.02
N HIS A 27 1.98 -22.33 17.53
CA HIS A 27 3.32 -21.90 17.16
C HIS A 27 4.40 -22.90 17.62
N GLU A 28 4.31 -23.42 18.85
CA GLU A 28 5.20 -24.48 19.35
C GLU A 28 5.06 -25.77 18.54
N LEU A 29 3.84 -26.13 18.16
CA LEU A 29 3.57 -27.34 17.39
C LEU A 29 4.09 -27.28 15.95
N LEU A 30 3.93 -26.14 15.27
CA LEU A 30 4.25 -26.01 13.84
C LEU A 30 5.61 -25.35 13.58
N GLY A 31 6.21 -24.71 14.59
CA GLY A 31 7.45 -23.94 14.48
C GLY A 31 7.30 -22.66 13.64
N PRO A 32 8.39 -21.93 13.39
CA PRO A 32 8.33 -20.63 12.69
C PRO A 32 8.18 -20.73 11.17
N SER A 33 8.16 -21.95 10.61
CA SER A 33 8.16 -22.16 9.15
C SER A 33 6.86 -21.77 8.44
N PRO A 34 5.66 -22.00 9.00
CA PRO A 34 4.43 -21.55 8.38
C PRO A 34 4.28 -20.03 8.42
N GLU A 35 3.50 -19.52 7.47
CA GLU A 35 3.06 -18.12 7.53
C GLU A 35 1.87 -18.00 8.47
N TYR A 36 1.99 -17.16 9.49
CA TYR A 36 0.91 -16.86 10.43
C TYR A 36 0.12 -15.65 9.93
N GLN A 37 -1.20 -15.85 9.77
CA GLN A 37 -2.14 -14.81 9.36
C GLN A 37 -3.14 -14.55 10.48
N LEU A 38 -3.39 -13.27 10.75
CA LEU A 38 -4.37 -12.83 11.74
C LEU A 38 -5.46 -12.03 11.04
N SER A 39 -6.70 -12.51 11.08
CA SER A 39 -7.85 -11.77 10.59
C SER A 39 -8.69 -11.30 11.77
N VAL A 40 -8.81 -9.98 11.91
CA VAL A 40 -9.55 -9.33 12.98
C VAL A 40 -10.73 -8.60 12.36
N GLU A 41 -11.94 -9.04 12.74
CA GLU A 41 -13.17 -8.29 12.51
C GLU A 41 -13.62 -7.78 13.87
N ALA A 42 -13.24 -6.54 14.20
CA ALA A 42 -13.39 -6.03 15.56
C ALA A 42 -14.48 -4.96 15.67
N GLU A 43 -15.27 -5.11 16.73
CA GLU A 43 -16.05 -4.05 17.36
C GLU A 43 -15.27 -3.38 18.51
N GLY A 44 -13.93 -3.32 18.41
CA GLY A 44 -13.07 -2.61 19.37
C GLY A 44 -11.84 -3.39 19.86
N PHE A 45 -11.86 -4.72 19.85
CA PHE A 45 -10.75 -5.52 20.38
C PHE A 45 -9.61 -5.72 19.36
N LEU A 46 -8.38 -5.37 19.75
CA LEU A 46 -7.16 -5.54 18.95
C LEU A 46 -6.22 -6.60 19.57
N PRO A 47 -6.21 -7.85 19.07
CA PRO A 47 -5.43 -8.93 19.68
C PRO A 47 -3.92 -8.71 19.55
N LYS A 48 -3.23 -8.57 20.68
CA LYS A 48 -1.78 -8.31 20.73
C LYS A 48 -0.98 -9.61 20.53
N ILE A 49 -0.89 -10.09 19.29
CA ILE A 49 -0.18 -11.32 18.91
C ILE A 49 1.16 -10.97 18.23
N LYS A 50 2.23 -11.66 18.63
CA LYS A 50 3.59 -11.49 18.08
C LYS A 50 3.82 -12.43 16.89
N HIS A 51 4.86 -12.16 16.10
CA HIS A 51 5.31 -13.01 14.98
C HIS A 51 4.24 -13.28 13.91
N VAL A 52 3.33 -12.31 13.71
CA VAL A 52 2.33 -12.37 12.65
C VAL A 52 2.91 -11.76 11.37
N SER A 53 3.01 -12.56 10.30
CA SER A 53 3.51 -12.10 9.01
C SER A 53 2.48 -11.26 8.25
N VAL A 54 1.19 -11.58 8.41
CA VAL A 54 0.10 -10.93 7.68
C VAL A 54 -1.07 -10.63 8.58
N THR A 55 -1.58 -9.40 8.54
CA THR A 55 -2.73 -8.98 9.33
C THR A 55 -3.83 -8.41 8.44
N LYS A 56 -5.08 -8.84 8.68
CA LYS A 56 -6.31 -8.19 8.24
C LYS A 56 -6.94 -7.50 9.44
N LEU A 57 -7.19 -6.21 9.33
CA LEU A 57 -8.00 -5.46 10.27
C LEU A 57 -9.21 -4.93 9.51
N HIS A 58 -10.40 -5.37 9.91
CA HIS A 58 -11.66 -4.75 9.51
C HIS A 58 -12.31 -4.17 10.75
N LEU A 59 -12.21 -2.85 10.90
CA LEU A 59 -12.62 -2.14 12.10
C LEU A 59 -13.90 -1.36 11.83
N ARG A 60 -14.98 -1.73 12.52
CA ARG A 60 -16.25 -0.97 12.51
C ARG A 60 -16.16 0.30 13.35
N GLN A 61 -15.39 0.23 14.43
CA GLN A 61 -14.97 1.36 15.26
C GLN A 61 -13.45 1.39 15.26
N CYS A 62 -12.86 2.57 15.05
CA CYS A 62 -11.41 2.69 15.04
C CYS A 62 -10.92 3.05 16.44
N PRO A 63 -9.98 2.27 17.03
CA PRO A 63 -9.32 2.64 18.27
C PRO A 63 -8.53 3.95 18.15
N THR A 64 -8.11 4.48 19.28
CA THR A 64 -7.27 5.68 19.32
C THR A 64 -5.94 5.45 18.61
N ALA A 65 -5.29 6.54 18.19
CA ALA A 65 -3.96 6.48 17.59
C ALA A 65 -2.93 5.75 18.49
N SER A 66 -3.07 5.87 19.82
CA SER A 66 -2.20 5.18 20.79
C SER A 66 -2.41 3.67 20.81
N GLU A 67 -3.67 3.21 20.79
CA GLU A 67 -3.99 1.79 20.79
C GLU A 67 -3.56 1.12 19.48
N LEU A 68 -3.73 1.81 18.35
CA LEU A 68 -3.26 1.35 17.06
C LEU A 68 -1.73 1.24 17.01
N GLU A 69 -1.01 2.24 17.52
CA GLU A 69 0.46 2.19 17.53
C GLU A 69 0.99 1.10 18.46
N GLU A 70 0.35 0.91 19.64
CA GLU A 70 0.69 -0.20 20.53
C GLU A 70 0.46 -1.55 19.84
N TYR A 71 -0.65 -1.70 19.12
CA TYR A 71 -0.96 -2.91 18.36
C TYR A 71 0.08 -3.19 17.27
N PHE A 72 0.39 -2.22 16.40
CA PHE A 72 1.38 -2.42 15.34
C PHE A 72 2.80 -2.61 15.88
N SER A 73 3.10 -2.09 17.06
CA SER A 73 4.38 -2.32 17.74
C SER A 73 4.56 -3.77 18.21
N CYS A 74 3.49 -4.56 18.33
CA CYS A 74 3.59 -5.97 18.71
C CYS A 74 4.25 -6.84 17.64
N SER A 75 4.14 -6.46 16.37
CA SER A 75 4.72 -7.16 15.22
C SER A 75 5.31 -6.17 14.22
N PRO A 76 6.49 -5.56 14.48
CA PRO A 76 7.01 -4.46 13.67
C PRO A 76 7.48 -4.84 12.25
N ASN A 77 7.62 -6.13 11.95
CA ASN A 77 8.18 -6.64 10.69
C ASN A 77 7.14 -7.41 9.84
N GLN A 78 5.88 -6.98 9.86
CA GLN A 78 4.84 -7.65 9.06
C GLN A 78 5.14 -7.51 7.57
N GLU A 79 4.90 -8.58 6.82
CA GLU A 79 5.02 -8.57 5.37
C GLU A 79 3.86 -7.80 4.75
N CYS A 80 2.65 -8.02 5.26
CA CYS A 80 1.43 -7.41 4.72
C CYS A 80 0.47 -6.96 5.82
N ILE A 81 -0.07 -5.75 5.70
CA ILE A 81 -1.21 -5.29 6.49
C ILE A 81 -2.32 -4.86 5.53
N PHE A 82 -3.51 -5.42 5.77
CA PHE A 82 -4.76 -5.03 5.14
C PHE A 82 -5.61 -4.34 6.18
N PHE A 83 -5.75 -3.03 6.07
CA PHE A 83 -6.53 -2.23 7.00
C PHE A 83 -7.74 -1.68 6.30
N LYS A 84 -8.93 -2.02 6.81
CA LYS A 84 -10.20 -1.52 6.31
C LYS A 84 -10.98 -0.93 7.46
N THR A 85 -11.38 0.33 7.32
CA THR A 85 -12.31 0.94 8.25
C THR A 85 -13.21 1.93 7.52
N TRP A 86 -14.42 2.10 8.04
CA TRP A 86 -15.33 3.17 7.63
C TRP A 86 -15.52 4.20 8.74
N ALA A 87 -14.91 3.98 9.90
CA ALA A 87 -14.88 4.93 10.99
C ALA A 87 -13.77 5.97 10.76
N GLN A 88 -13.90 7.13 11.41
CA GLN A 88 -12.80 8.07 11.50
C GLN A 88 -11.61 7.39 12.19
N PHE A 89 -10.41 7.64 11.68
CA PHE A 89 -9.17 7.11 12.24
C PHE A 89 -8.15 8.22 12.37
N GLU A 90 -7.18 8.00 13.24
CA GLU A 90 -6.00 8.82 13.37
C GLU A 90 -4.79 7.91 13.59
N PHE A 91 -3.67 8.25 12.97
CA PHE A 91 -2.40 7.60 13.22
C PHE A 91 -1.42 8.60 13.82
N MET A 92 -0.56 8.12 14.72
CA MET A 92 0.61 8.90 15.10
C MET A 92 1.47 9.23 13.87
N LYS A 93 2.17 10.36 13.91
CA LYS A 93 3.22 10.66 12.92
C LYS A 93 4.24 9.52 12.91
N GLN A 94 4.62 9.08 11.72
CA GLN A 94 5.55 7.97 11.52
C GLN A 94 5.09 6.69 12.22
N SER A 95 3.79 6.42 12.21
CA SER A 95 3.21 5.20 12.81
C SER A 95 3.85 3.93 12.23
N LYS A 96 4.00 2.88 13.07
CA LYS A 96 4.57 1.58 12.65
C LYS A 96 3.91 0.98 11.43
N ILE A 97 2.61 1.21 11.21
CA ILE A 97 1.89 0.71 10.04
C ILE A 97 2.57 1.13 8.72
N CYS A 98 3.17 2.32 8.67
CA CYS A 98 3.83 2.89 7.49
C CYS A 98 5.17 2.24 7.13
N TYR A 99 5.72 1.40 8.03
CA TYR A 99 6.97 0.65 7.80
C TYR A 99 6.74 -0.79 7.33
N THR A 100 5.47 -1.20 7.25
CA THR A 100 5.08 -2.49 6.66
C THR A 100 5.54 -2.56 5.20
N LYS A 101 6.04 -3.72 4.76
CA LYS A 101 6.49 -3.88 3.38
C LYS A 101 5.36 -3.65 2.37
N ASN A 102 4.19 -4.22 2.63
CA ASN A 102 3.02 -4.07 1.78
C ASN A 102 1.83 -3.60 2.63
N LEU A 103 1.34 -2.40 2.37
CA LEU A 103 0.19 -1.83 3.05
C LEU A 103 -0.96 -1.66 2.06
N LYS A 104 -2.10 -2.28 2.36
CA LYS A 104 -3.37 -2.00 1.70
C LYS A 104 -4.31 -1.34 2.71
N PHE A 105 -4.77 -0.15 2.38
CA PHE A 105 -5.61 0.67 3.25
C PHE A 105 -6.90 1.02 2.51
N ASP A 106 -8.05 0.78 3.13
CA ASP A 106 -9.35 1.05 2.54
C ASP A 106 -10.19 1.84 3.54
N CYS A 107 -10.44 3.12 3.21
CA CYS A 107 -10.87 4.11 4.20
C CYS A 107 -12.09 4.96 3.80
N LEU A 108 -12.84 4.57 2.78
CA LEU A 108 -14.16 5.16 2.43
C LEU A 108 -14.20 6.71 2.44
N GLY A 109 -13.23 7.33 1.79
CA GLY A 109 -13.12 8.77 1.57
C GLY A 109 -12.42 9.56 2.67
N GLN A 110 -11.94 8.89 3.72
CA GLN A 110 -11.12 9.55 4.72
C GLN A 110 -9.77 10.01 4.13
N PRO A 111 -9.18 11.11 4.62
CA PRO A 111 -7.87 11.60 4.19
C PRO A 111 -6.75 10.60 4.51
N THR A 112 -5.83 10.37 3.57
CA THR A 112 -4.66 9.48 3.79
C THR A 112 -3.33 10.13 3.40
N ASP A 113 -3.29 11.46 3.28
CA ASP A 113 -2.07 12.21 2.96
C ASP A 113 -0.90 11.85 3.88
N GLN A 114 -1.16 11.67 5.17
CA GLN A 114 -0.16 11.27 6.15
C GLN A 114 0.36 9.85 5.90
N ILE A 115 -0.50 8.91 5.48
CA ILE A 115 -0.09 7.53 5.16
C ILE A 115 0.87 7.57 3.97
N LEU A 116 0.51 8.27 2.89
CA LEU A 116 1.39 8.42 1.73
C LEU A 116 2.70 9.10 2.10
N THR A 117 2.62 10.18 2.89
CA THR A 117 3.79 10.96 3.32
C THR A 117 4.72 10.16 4.22
N ASP A 118 4.22 9.33 5.12
CA ASP A 118 5.02 8.62 6.11
C ASP A 118 5.52 7.25 5.60
N PHE A 119 4.89 6.68 4.57
CA PHE A 119 5.20 5.35 4.05
C PHE A 119 6.68 5.14 3.71
N ASN A 120 7.22 3.99 4.12
CA ASN A 120 8.61 3.59 3.87
C ASN A 120 8.75 2.11 3.43
N GLY A 121 7.64 1.47 3.07
CA GLY A 121 7.61 0.11 2.57
C GLY A 121 7.88 0.00 1.07
N ARG A 122 7.54 -1.16 0.50
CA ARG A 122 7.71 -1.51 -0.92
C ARG A 122 6.44 -1.25 -1.73
N SER A 123 5.28 -1.56 -1.16
CA SER A 123 4.00 -1.37 -1.84
C SER A 123 2.93 -0.71 -0.98
N LEU A 124 2.31 0.32 -1.52
CA LEU A 124 1.16 1.00 -0.92
C LEU A 124 -0.04 0.95 -1.85
N VAL A 125 -1.19 0.53 -1.32
CA VAL A 125 -2.48 0.60 -2.00
C VAL A 125 -3.48 1.32 -1.11
N LEU A 126 -4.03 2.43 -1.57
CA LEU A 126 -5.05 3.19 -0.84
C LEU A 126 -6.36 3.15 -1.64
N GLU A 127 -7.32 2.37 -1.19
CA GLU A 127 -8.62 2.24 -1.83
C GLU A 127 -9.63 3.21 -1.24
N ARG A 128 -10.43 3.81 -2.13
CA ARG A 128 -11.51 4.73 -1.74
C ARG A 128 -10.96 5.79 -0.77
N THR A 129 -9.92 6.50 -1.18
CA THR A 129 -9.24 7.48 -0.33
C THR A 129 -9.60 8.92 -0.69
N SER A 130 -9.24 9.88 0.16
CA SER A 130 -9.06 11.28 -0.21
C SER A 130 -7.58 11.64 -0.06
N ILE A 131 -6.95 12.19 -1.10
CA ILE A 131 -5.56 12.64 -1.12
C ILE A 131 -5.49 13.94 -1.90
N LYS A 132 -4.72 14.91 -1.40
CA LYS A 132 -4.50 16.18 -2.10
C LYS A 132 -3.48 16.02 -3.21
N GLU A 133 -3.71 16.66 -4.34
CA GLU A 133 -2.77 16.70 -5.47
C GLU A 133 -1.39 17.22 -5.07
N SER A 134 -1.33 18.24 -4.21
CA SER A 134 -0.08 18.74 -3.62
C SER A 134 0.72 17.66 -2.88
N THR A 135 0.06 16.72 -2.21
CA THR A 135 0.72 15.58 -1.55
C THR A 135 1.29 14.60 -2.57
N ILE A 136 0.59 14.38 -3.69
CA ILE A 136 1.06 13.54 -4.82
C ILE A 136 2.32 14.15 -5.44
N ILE A 137 2.29 15.46 -5.72
CA ILE A 137 3.43 16.20 -6.28
C ILE A 137 4.63 16.12 -5.34
N GLN A 138 4.42 16.33 -4.04
CA GLN A 138 5.49 16.18 -3.03
C GLN A 138 6.03 14.76 -2.97
N PHE A 139 5.17 13.75 -3.01
CA PHE A 139 5.55 12.35 -3.06
C PHE A 139 6.48 12.06 -4.24
N VAL A 140 6.08 12.46 -5.47
CA VAL A 140 6.89 12.23 -6.67
C VAL A 140 8.21 13.00 -6.61
N ASN A 141 8.19 14.26 -6.16
CA ASN A 141 9.41 15.08 -6.03
C ASN A 141 10.39 14.52 -5.00
N GLN A 142 9.92 13.95 -3.89
CA GLN A 142 10.77 13.31 -2.88
C GLN A 142 11.40 12.01 -3.40
N TRP A 143 10.65 11.21 -4.17
CA TRP A 143 11.22 10.03 -4.85
C TRP A 143 12.22 10.46 -5.93
N ARG A 144 11.87 11.45 -6.76
CA ARG A 144 12.72 11.98 -7.85
C ARG A 144 14.07 12.49 -7.33
N SER A 145 14.04 13.29 -6.27
CA SER A 145 15.25 13.85 -5.63
C SER A 145 15.98 12.84 -4.73
N ASN A 146 15.57 11.57 -4.73
CA ASN A 146 16.14 10.50 -3.91
C ASN A 146 16.12 10.79 -2.39
N ARG A 147 15.23 11.67 -1.92
CA ARG A 147 15.11 12.04 -0.50
C ARG A 147 14.32 11.01 0.30
N LYS A 148 13.29 10.40 -0.30
CA LYS A 148 12.46 9.38 0.34
C LYS A 148 12.07 8.28 -0.66
N TYR A 149 11.51 7.18 -0.13
CA TYR A 149 10.87 6.10 -0.89
C TYR A 149 11.85 5.21 -1.69
N GLN A 150 13.07 5.01 -1.19
CA GLN A 150 14.09 4.20 -1.89
C GLN A 150 13.76 2.70 -1.91
N ASN A 151 12.93 2.24 -0.97
CA ASN A 151 12.42 0.86 -0.93
C ASN A 151 11.19 0.66 -1.82
N LEU A 152 10.58 1.75 -2.30
CA LEU A 152 9.30 1.71 -2.99
C LEU A 152 9.43 1.02 -4.34
N GLU A 153 8.45 0.18 -4.63
CA GLU A 153 8.27 -0.48 -5.92
C GLU A 153 6.94 -0.08 -6.54
N PHE A 154 5.90 0.14 -5.72
CA PHE A 154 4.56 0.40 -6.21
C PHE A 154 3.70 1.26 -5.27
N VAL A 155 3.01 2.24 -5.84
CA VAL A 155 1.93 2.98 -5.19
C VAL A 155 0.72 2.98 -6.12
N HIS A 156 -0.44 2.67 -5.57
CA HIS A 156 -1.71 2.89 -6.22
C HIS A 156 -2.71 3.46 -5.26
N PHE A 157 -3.55 4.35 -5.76
CA PHE A 157 -4.74 4.72 -5.05
C PHE A 157 -5.86 5.12 -5.99
N ASN A 158 -7.09 4.96 -5.49
CA ASN A 158 -8.28 5.46 -6.16
C ASN A 158 -9.10 6.34 -5.21
N LEU A 159 -9.57 7.47 -5.72
CA LEU A 159 -10.31 8.45 -4.96
C LEU A 159 -11.73 7.96 -4.66
N PHE A 160 -12.26 8.32 -3.50
CA PHE A 160 -13.65 8.03 -3.15
C PHE A 160 -14.57 9.14 -3.64
N ARG A 161 -15.41 8.83 -4.64
CA ARG A 161 -16.41 9.75 -5.19
C ARG A 161 -15.82 11.13 -5.59
N GLY A 162 -14.55 11.14 -5.98
CA GLY A 162 -13.83 12.33 -6.41
C GLY A 162 -13.06 12.01 -7.69
N SER A 163 -12.66 13.07 -8.36
CA SER A 163 -11.71 13.04 -9.47
C SER A 163 -10.64 14.09 -9.23
N TYR A 164 -9.52 13.98 -9.92
CA TYR A 164 -8.61 15.13 -10.09
C TYR A 164 -9.35 16.23 -10.86
N ASP A 165 -9.00 17.47 -10.58
CA ASP A 165 -9.61 18.63 -11.24
C ASP A 165 -9.22 18.63 -12.73
N ASP A 166 -7.92 18.47 -13.00
CA ASP A 166 -7.36 18.20 -14.34
C ASP A 166 -6.17 17.21 -14.24
N PRO A 167 -6.35 15.93 -14.62
CA PRO A 167 -5.27 14.96 -14.64
C PRO A 167 -4.06 15.35 -15.51
N LEU A 168 -4.26 16.13 -16.58
CA LEU A 168 -3.18 16.58 -17.47
C LEU A 168 -2.37 17.68 -16.81
N GLU A 169 -3.04 18.68 -16.21
CA GLU A 169 -2.38 19.73 -15.44
C GLU A 169 -1.53 19.12 -14.31
N LEU A 170 -2.06 18.12 -13.59
CA LEU A 170 -1.31 17.41 -12.57
C LEU A 170 -0.06 16.68 -13.11
N LEU A 171 -0.13 16.08 -14.30
CA LEU A 171 1.02 15.48 -14.96
C LEU A 171 2.06 16.53 -15.37
N GLU A 172 1.62 17.69 -15.87
CA GLU A 172 2.48 18.83 -16.21
C GLU A 172 3.19 19.40 -14.97
N GLU A 173 2.46 19.60 -13.87
CA GLU A 173 3.02 20.09 -12.60
C GLU A 173 4.04 19.10 -12.01
N ILE A 174 3.77 17.80 -12.14
CA ILE A 174 4.75 16.77 -11.76
C ILE A 174 5.99 16.87 -12.65
N GLY A 175 5.87 17.30 -13.91
CA GLY A 175 6.98 17.35 -14.87
C GLY A 175 7.35 15.95 -15.35
N VAL A 176 6.35 15.18 -15.77
CA VAL A 176 6.56 13.86 -16.36
C VAL A 176 7.17 13.96 -17.75
N LYS A 177 7.85 12.91 -18.19
CA LYS A 177 8.28 12.73 -19.58
C LYS A 177 7.36 11.74 -20.26
N GLU A 178 7.12 11.93 -21.55
CA GLU A 178 6.41 10.93 -22.36
C GLU A 178 7.30 9.75 -22.72
N ASN A 179 6.69 8.57 -22.81
CA ASN A 179 7.28 7.35 -23.33
C ASN A 179 6.30 6.62 -24.25
N GLY A 180 6.84 5.72 -25.09
CA GLY A 180 5.99 4.71 -25.73
C GLY A 180 5.39 3.80 -24.66
N LEU A 181 4.20 3.26 -24.90
CA LEU A 181 3.44 2.42 -23.97
C LEU A 181 4.35 1.45 -23.16
N ALA A 182 4.55 1.77 -21.88
CA ALA A 182 5.25 0.89 -20.96
C ALA A 182 4.23 -0.04 -20.30
N ILE A 183 4.50 -1.35 -20.42
CA ILE A 183 3.72 -2.39 -19.77
C ILE A 183 4.56 -2.93 -18.63
N TYR A 184 4.12 -2.68 -17.41
CA TYR A 184 4.82 -3.15 -16.23
C TYR A 184 4.04 -4.26 -15.53
N HIS A 185 4.80 -5.23 -15.03
CA HIS A 185 4.34 -6.34 -14.23
C HIS A 185 4.93 -6.22 -12.83
N PHE A 186 4.12 -5.91 -11.82
CA PHE A 186 4.53 -6.11 -10.43
C PHE A 186 3.82 -7.26 -9.78
N LYS A 187 4.56 -7.83 -8.84
CA LYS A 187 4.15 -8.91 -7.98
C LYS A 187 3.72 -8.31 -6.65
N ASN A 188 2.42 -8.29 -6.39
CA ASN A 188 1.90 -7.82 -5.11
C ASN A 188 0.93 -8.84 -4.51
N ARG A 189 0.97 -8.97 -3.19
CA ARG A 189 -0.04 -9.71 -2.46
C ARG A 189 -1.16 -8.74 -2.09
N LEU A 190 -2.13 -8.61 -2.99
CA LEU A 190 -3.32 -7.76 -2.78
C LEU A 190 -4.51 -8.50 -2.20
N ASN A 191 -4.43 -9.83 -2.12
CA ASN A 191 -5.44 -10.68 -1.53
C ASN A 191 -4.81 -11.44 -0.36
N ILE A 192 -5.48 -11.40 0.79
CA ILE A 192 -5.02 -12.09 1.99
C ILE A 192 -5.34 -13.58 1.94
N ASP A 193 -6.49 -13.93 1.36
CA ASP A 193 -7.03 -15.30 1.27
C ASP A 193 -6.25 -16.15 0.26
N SER A 194 -5.36 -15.54 -0.52
CA SER A 194 -4.43 -16.23 -1.39
C SER A 194 -2.99 -15.83 -1.08
N LYS A 195 -2.10 -16.84 -1.05
CA LYS A 195 -0.66 -16.60 -1.20
C LYS A 195 -0.30 -16.18 -2.63
N SER A 196 -1.30 -16.04 -3.51
CA SER A 196 -1.06 -15.70 -4.91
C SER A 196 -0.60 -14.25 -4.98
N ILE A 197 0.66 -14.12 -5.35
CA ILE A 197 1.19 -12.87 -5.85
C ILE A 197 0.46 -12.56 -7.16
N THR A 198 -0.32 -11.49 -7.18
CA THR A 198 -1.00 -11.03 -8.39
C THR A 198 0.02 -10.31 -9.25
N SER A 199 0.16 -10.73 -10.51
CA SER A 199 0.83 -9.91 -11.51
C SER A 199 -0.13 -8.83 -11.96
N ILE A 200 0.15 -7.58 -11.63
CA ILE A 200 -0.62 -6.47 -12.17
C ILE A 200 0.09 -5.98 -13.41
N LYS A 201 -0.65 -5.99 -14.52
CA LYS A 201 -0.24 -5.39 -15.78
C LYS A 201 -0.76 -3.97 -15.81
N GLN A 202 0.14 -3.00 -15.87
CA GLN A 202 -0.24 -1.61 -15.99
C GLN A 202 0.42 -0.95 -17.17
N ASN A 203 -0.39 -0.17 -17.88
CA ASN A 203 0.02 0.62 -19.02
C ASN A 203 0.33 2.03 -18.54
N SER A 204 1.46 2.59 -18.97
CA SER A 204 1.81 3.98 -18.70
C SER A 204 2.53 4.59 -19.91
N TRP A 205 2.11 5.80 -20.24
CA TRP A 205 2.69 6.65 -21.29
C TRP A 205 3.61 7.72 -20.72
N HIS A 206 3.77 7.76 -19.40
CA HIS A 206 4.55 8.77 -18.72
C HIS A 206 5.55 8.18 -17.72
N HIS A 207 6.73 8.77 -17.62
CA HIS A 207 7.72 8.38 -16.63
C HIS A 207 8.42 9.58 -16.00
N VAL A 208 9.04 9.34 -14.85
CA VAL A 208 9.93 10.27 -14.15
C VAL A 208 11.25 9.57 -13.86
N VAL A 209 12.32 10.35 -13.76
CA VAL A 209 13.68 9.84 -13.51
C VAL A 209 14.16 10.33 -12.17
N ASN A 210 14.65 9.43 -11.33
CA ASN A 210 15.34 9.80 -10.11
C ASN A 210 16.69 10.44 -10.45
N GLU A 211 16.88 11.68 -10.02
CA GLU A 211 18.01 12.54 -10.41
C GLU A 211 19.36 12.03 -9.89
N SER A 212 19.35 11.28 -8.79
CA SER A 212 20.58 10.76 -8.17
C SER A 212 20.99 9.40 -8.71
N THR A 213 20.02 8.53 -9.01
CA THR A 213 20.28 7.13 -9.39
C THR A 213 20.09 6.86 -10.88
N GLY A 214 19.43 7.76 -11.60
CA GLY A 214 19.02 7.55 -12.99
C GLY A 214 17.89 6.52 -13.16
N HIS A 215 17.37 5.96 -12.06
CA HIS A 215 16.27 5.00 -12.08
C HIS A 215 14.97 5.64 -12.54
N VAL A 216 14.13 4.86 -13.22
CA VAL A 216 12.84 5.32 -13.75
C VAL A 216 11.69 4.91 -12.85
N ALA A 217 10.66 5.76 -12.74
CA ALA A 217 9.35 5.33 -12.32
C ALA A 217 8.31 5.67 -13.38
N THR A 218 7.42 4.72 -13.69
CA THR A 218 6.27 4.99 -14.56
C THR A 218 5.13 5.58 -13.74
N ILE A 219 4.38 6.49 -14.35
CA ILE A 219 3.26 7.18 -13.71
C ILE A 219 2.04 7.16 -14.63
N SER A 220 0.86 6.95 -14.04
CA SER A 220 -0.41 7.04 -14.75
C SER A 220 -1.43 7.67 -13.83
N ILE A 221 -2.09 8.69 -14.34
CA ILE A 221 -3.15 9.43 -13.65
C ILE A 221 -4.38 9.32 -14.56
N GLY A 222 -5.41 8.63 -14.08
CA GLY A 222 -6.75 8.65 -14.67
C GLY A 222 -7.64 9.61 -13.91
N ASN A 223 -8.94 9.66 -14.20
CA ASN A 223 -9.86 10.62 -13.54
C ASN A 223 -9.87 10.48 -12.02
N ASP A 224 -9.88 9.26 -11.49
CA ASP A 224 -9.98 8.96 -10.06
C ASP A 224 -8.86 8.04 -9.57
N GLN A 225 -7.88 7.71 -10.43
CA GLN A 225 -6.85 6.71 -10.14
C GLN A 225 -5.46 7.29 -10.34
N PHE A 226 -4.57 6.95 -9.41
CA PHE A 226 -3.15 7.21 -9.52
C PHE A 226 -2.38 5.91 -9.44
N HIS A 227 -1.33 5.84 -10.22
CA HIS A 227 -0.41 4.73 -10.21
C HIS A 227 1.02 5.20 -10.38
N PHE A 228 1.91 4.62 -9.60
CA PHE A 228 3.34 4.88 -9.65
C PHE A 228 4.10 3.58 -9.43
N ALA A 229 5.02 3.27 -10.33
CA ALA A 229 5.84 2.07 -10.22
C ALA A 229 7.31 2.41 -10.43
N ALA A 230 8.13 2.20 -9.39
CA ALA A 230 9.55 2.46 -9.42
C ALA A 230 10.32 1.25 -9.95
N LEU A 231 11.15 1.47 -10.96
CA LEU A 231 11.93 0.46 -11.66
C LEU A 231 13.42 0.65 -11.34
N ARG A 232 14.11 -0.45 -11.04
CA ARG A 232 15.56 -0.46 -10.86
C ARG A 232 16.30 -0.60 -12.18
N ILE A 233 15.94 0.23 -13.16
CA ILE A 233 16.59 0.33 -14.46
C ILE A 233 16.78 1.80 -14.82
N THR A 234 17.81 2.09 -15.59
CA THR A 234 18.12 3.45 -16.03
C THR A 234 17.15 3.94 -17.10
N GLU A 235 17.04 5.26 -17.29
CA GLU A 235 16.21 5.83 -18.37
C GLU A 235 16.61 5.31 -19.76
N LYS A 236 17.92 5.14 -20.01
CA LYS A 236 18.40 4.59 -21.27
C LYS A 236 17.90 3.16 -21.51
N GLU A 237 17.96 2.31 -20.49
CA GLU A 237 17.46 0.93 -20.57
C GLU A 237 15.95 0.88 -20.70
N PHE A 238 15.24 1.77 -19.99
CA PHE A 238 13.78 1.88 -20.07
C PHE A 238 13.32 2.24 -21.49
N LEU A 239 13.89 3.28 -22.10
CA LEU A 239 13.54 3.71 -23.45
C LEU A 239 13.93 2.70 -24.54
N ALA A 240 14.99 1.91 -24.32
CA ALA A 240 15.35 0.81 -25.22
C ALA A 240 14.29 -0.31 -25.24
N ARG A 241 13.58 -0.52 -24.13
CA ARG A 241 12.50 -1.52 -24.01
C ARG A 241 11.13 -0.99 -24.46
N HIS A 242 10.93 0.32 -24.38
CA HIS A 242 9.67 1.00 -24.66
C HIS A 242 9.88 2.20 -25.59
N PRO A 243 10.29 1.97 -26.86
CA PRO A 243 10.54 3.06 -27.79
C PRO A 243 9.27 3.86 -28.06
N ILE A 244 9.39 5.18 -28.10
CA ILE A 244 8.32 6.07 -28.53
C ILE A 244 8.03 5.75 -30.01
N PRO A 245 6.77 5.49 -30.41
CA PRO A 245 6.42 5.30 -31.80
C PRO A 245 6.88 6.52 -32.61
N LYS A 246 7.71 6.31 -33.64
CA LYS A 246 7.98 7.39 -34.60
C LYS A 246 6.67 7.67 -35.33
N MET A 247 6.11 8.87 -35.19
CA MET A 247 5.06 9.32 -36.11
C MET A 247 5.67 9.35 -37.52
N SER A 248 5.10 8.59 -38.46
CA SER A 248 5.46 8.67 -39.87
C SER A 248 5.12 10.07 -40.36
N SER A 249 6.07 10.72 -41.03
CA SER A 249 5.94 12.03 -41.67
C SER A 249 5.00 12.04 -42.89
N ASP A 250 4.12 11.05 -43.02
CA ASP A 250 3.32 10.81 -44.23
C ASP A 250 1.84 11.22 -44.06
N ASP A 251 1.46 11.84 -42.94
CA ASP A 251 0.12 12.43 -42.73
C ASP A 251 0.20 13.97 -42.54
N VAL A 252 0.70 14.67 -43.57
CA VAL A 252 0.49 16.13 -43.77
C VAL A 252 -0.35 16.35 -45.01
#